data_AF-A0A1D6FIG9-F1
#
_entry.id   AF-A0A1D6FIG9-F1
#
_cell.length_a   1.000
_cell.length_b   1.000
_cell.length_c   1.000
_cell.angle_alpha   90.00
_cell.angle_beta   90.00
_cell.angle_gamma   90.00
#
_symmetry.space_group_name_H-M   'P 1'
#
loop_
_entity.id
_entity.type
_entity.pdbx_description
1 polymer ?
#
loop_
_entity_poly.entity_id
_entity_poly.type
_entity_poly.pdbx_seq_one_letter_code
_entity_poly.pdbx_strand_id
1 'polypeptide(L)'
;MDLAKQHAGTVTAVLNAVNAYAEWVPVTDLAKYGLIHGCGSLLSYSDFRLHACEFFKVICQRKRPVDVAVAEYDAAMCNIFQVLMNISQQFLTRSGMQPSSIDESEYEFASCVCETMVALGSSNMQCILADGARTFQFLQQMLEYYQHYKITLHFQSLLFWLVVLREPSKSKSIARVSGDNSAAGNSASTGDLSTEKKKGVSVFVTDEIYSTILDVSFKRMLKNNGSATSGLLEIWSEELEGKSDFCNYRTKLLDLIKVIASQRSVIAAAIVVQRINVVFGDANQATKSPQVGLAAYVYPML
;
A
#
# COMPACT_ATOMS: atom_id res chain seq x y z
N MET A 1 26.12 -27.88 19.16
CA MET A 1 26.17 -27.08 17.92
C MET A 1 25.63 -27.84 16.71
N ASP A 2 25.89 -29.14 16.59
CA ASP A 2 25.42 -29.94 15.44
C ASP A 2 23.89 -30.12 15.40
N LEU A 3 23.26 -30.39 16.54
CA LEU A 3 21.80 -30.56 16.64
C LEU A 3 21.00 -29.32 16.23
N ALA A 4 21.47 -28.11 16.59
CA ALA A 4 20.81 -26.87 16.21
C ALA A 4 20.88 -26.62 14.69
N LYS A 5 22.02 -26.95 14.06
CA LYS A 5 22.17 -26.89 12.60
C LYS A 5 21.30 -27.92 11.90
N GLN A 6 21.22 -29.15 12.42
CA GLN A 6 20.33 -30.19 11.91
C GLN A 6 18.86 -29.79 12.04
N HIS A 7 18.47 -29.17 13.16
CA HIS A 7 17.12 -28.66 13.35
C HIS A 7 16.80 -27.55 12.34
N ALA A 8 17.67 -26.56 12.19
CA ALA A 8 17.49 -25.49 11.20
C ALA A 8 17.39 -26.06 9.77
N GLY A 9 18.27 -27.00 9.40
CA GLY A 9 18.21 -27.69 8.11
C GLY A 9 16.90 -28.44 7.89
N THR A 10 16.37 -29.08 8.93
CA THR A 10 15.07 -29.78 8.87
C THR A 10 13.93 -28.78 8.68
N VAL A 11 13.89 -27.69 9.44
CA VAL A 11 12.86 -26.65 9.31
C VAL A 11 12.88 -26.04 7.91
N THR A 12 14.06 -25.69 7.39
CA THR A 12 14.21 -25.15 6.03
C THR A 12 13.74 -26.16 4.97
N ALA A 13 14.09 -27.44 5.10
CA ALA A 13 13.65 -28.47 4.16
C ALA A 13 12.11 -28.63 4.18
N VAL A 14 11.49 -28.56 5.36
CA VAL A 14 10.02 -28.61 5.51
C VAL A 14 9.37 -27.38 4.89
N LEU A 15 9.90 -26.17 5.13
CA LEU A 15 9.37 -24.94 4.51
C LEU A 15 9.47 -24.99 2.98
N ASN A 16 10.58 -25.49 2.44
CA ASN A 16 10.73 -25.67 1.00
C ASN A 16 9.69 -26.64 0.43
N ALA A 17 9.43 -27.76 1.12
CA ALA A 17 8.37 -28.67 0.73
C ALA A 17 7.01 -27.95 0.78
N VAL A 18 6.68 -27.30 1.90
CA VAL A 18 5.42 -26.55 2.07
C VAL A 18 5.22 -25.53 0.95
N ASN A 19 6.25 -24.77 0.58
CA ASN A 19 6.19 -23.80 -0.52
C ASN A 19 5.90 -24.48 -1.88
N ALA A 20 6.52 -25.63 -2.16
CA ALA A 20 6.27 -26.39 -3.39
C ALA A 20 4.84 -26.96 -3.46
N TYR A 21 4.22 -27.26 -2.32
CA TYR A 21 2.85 -27.75 -2.24
C TYR A 21 1.80 -26.61 -2.22
N ALA A 22 2.16 -25.43 -1.71
CA ALA A 22 1.24 -24.31 -1.49
C ALA A 22 0.59 -23.78 -2.78
N GLU A 23 1.25 -23.95 -3.92
CA GLU A 23 0.75 -23.50 -5.23
C GLU A 23 -0.56 -24.19 -5.63
N TRP A 24 -0.68 -25.49 -5.34
CA TRP A 24 -1.75 -26.32 -5.89
C TRP A 24 -2.66 -26.98 -4.85
N VAL A 25 -2.16 -27.30 -3.65
CA VAL A 25 -2.98 -27.91 -2.58
C VAL A 25 -4.12 -26.97 -2.19
N PRO A 26 -5.39 -27.40 -2.01
CA PRO A 26 -6.48 -26.51 -1.63
C PRO A 26 -6.17 -25.68 -0.36
N VAL A 27 -6.45 -24.37 -0.39
CA VAL A 27 -6.18 -23.47 0.75
C VAL A 27 -6.93 -23.93 2.01
N THR A 28 -8.12 -24.50 1.84
CA THR A 28 -8.91 -25.10 2.92
C THR A 28 -8.19 -26.27 3.59
N ASP A 29 -7.49 -27.12 2.83
CA ASP A 29 -6.67 -28.19 3.39
C ASP A 29 -5.44 -27.65 4.10
N LEU A 30 -4.76 -26.66 3.51
CA LEU A 30 -3.61 -25.99 4.16
C LEU A 30 -4.01 -25.39 5.52
N ALA A 31 -5.21 -24.81 5.60
CA ALA A 31 -5.77 -24.29 6.84
C ALA A 31 -6.10 -25.43 7.83
N LYS A 32 -6.82 -26.45 7.37
CA LYS A 32 -7.27 -27.61 8.16
C LYS A 32 -6.11 -28.34 8.83
N TYR A 33 -4.99 -28.51 8.13
CA TYR A 33 -3.78 -29.17 8.65
C TYR A 33 -2.82 -28.21 9.38
N GLY A 34 -3.23 -26.97 9.65
CA GLY A 34 -2.49 -26.05 10.50
C GLY A 34 -1.27 -25.38 9.86
N LEU A 35 -1.11 -25.48 8.53
CA LEU A 35 0.05 -24.90 7.84
C LEU A 35 0.04 -23.36 7.90
N ILE A 36 -1.13 -22.74 7.82
CA ILE A 36 -1.28 -21.27 7.99
C ILE A 36 -0.72 -20.83 9.35
N HIS A 37 -1.08 -21.54 10.42
CA HIS A 37 -0.61 -21.24 11.76
C HIS A 37 0.89 -21.55 11.92
N GLY A 38 1.35 -22.69 11.39
CA GLY A 38 2.75 -23.11 11.46
C GLY A 38 3.69 -22.11 10.77
N CYS A 39 3.40 -21.76 9.52
CA CYS A 39 4.15 -20.73 8.78
C CYS A 39 4.01 -19.35 9.44
N GLY A 40 2.82 -19.00 9.94
CA GLY A 40 2.61 -17.72 10.64
C GLY A 40 3.47 -17.59 11.89
N SER A 41 3.63 -18.67 12.66
CA SER A 41 4.49 -18.69 13.85
C SER A 41 5.97 -18.49 13.49
N LEU A 42 6.40 -18.98 12.32
CA LEU A 42 7.78 -18.89 11.86
C LEU A 42 8.17 -17.49 11.36
N LEU A 43 7.22 -16.58 11.13
CA LEU A 43 7.49 -15.20 10.70
C LEU A 43 8.26 -14.38 11.75
N SER A 44 8.18 -14.75 13.03
CA SER A 44 8.91 -14.08 14.11
C SER A 44 10.38 -14.50 14.23
N TYR A 45 10.82 -15.53 13.48
CA TYR A 45 12.17 -16.07 13.57
C TYR A 45 13.01 -15.64 12.36
N SER A 46 14.07 -14.87 12.59
CA SER A 46 14.95 -14.30 11.54
C SER A 46 15.42 -15.32 10.50
N ASP A 47 15.74 -16.53 10.95
CA ASP A 47 16.34 -17.58 10.12
C ASP A 47 15.33 -18.20 9.14
N PHE A 48 14.02 -18.11 9.44
CA PHE A 48 12.96 -18.80 8.71
C PHE A 48 11.92 -17.86 8.10
N ARG A 49 11.85 -16.61 8.57
CA ARG A 49 10.77 -15.67 8.23
C ARG A 49 10.58 -15.43 6.74
N LEU A 50 11.67 -15.39 5.95
CA LEU A 50 11.58 -15.21 4.50
C LEU A 50 10.95 -16.44 3.81
N HIS A 51 11.41 -17.64 4.17
CA HIS A 51 10.86 -18.90 3.65
C HIS A 51 9.39 -19.09 4.06
N ALA A 52 9.05 -18.70 5.28
CA ALA A 52 7.67 -18.72 5.77
C ALA A 52 6.79 -17.66 5.10
N CYS A 53 7.33 -16.49 4.75
CA CYS A 53 6.60 -15.46 4.03
C CYS A 53 6.29 -15.87 2.59
N GLU A 54 7.19 -16.62 1.94
CA GLU A 54 6.97 -17.16 0.59
C GLU A 54 5.71 -18.03 0.50
N PHE A 55 5.44 -18.86 1.52
CA PHE A 55 4.18 -19.61 1.64
C PHE A 55 2.95 -18.69 1.53
N PHE A 56 2.96 -17.58 2.28
CA PHE A 56 1.86 -16.62 2.25
C PHE A 56 1.78 -15.91 0.90
N LYS A 57 2.91 -15.52 0.31
CA LYS A 57 2.97 -14.90 -1.01
C LYS A 57 2.31 -15.77 -2.08
N VAL A 58 2.66 -17.05 -2.13
CA VAL A 58 2.05 -18.02 -3.06
C VAL A 58 0.54 -18.10 -2.85
N ILE A 59 0.07 -18.22 -1.60
CA ILE A 59 -1.37 -18.35 -1.31
C ILE A 59 -2.14 -17.08 -1.65
N CYS A 60 -1.59 -15.91 -1.33
CA CYS A 60 -2.26 -14.62 -1.53
C CYS A 60 -2.51 -14.30 -3.01
N GLN A 61 -1.74 -14.89 -3.92
CA GLN A 61 -1.89 -14.77 -5.37
C GLN A 61 -2.94 -15.74 -5.95
N ARG A 62 -3.42 -16.70 -5.16
CA ARG A 62 -4.41 -17.67 -5.64
C ARG A 62 -5.77 -17.02 -5.80
N LYS A 63 -6.45 -17.42 -6.86
CA LYS A 63 -7.81 -16.99 -7.14
C LYS A 63 -8.78 -17.63 -6.15
N ARG A 64 -9.73 -16.83 -5.67
CA ARG A 64 -10.86 -17.32 -4.88
C ARG A 64 -11.66 -18.36 -5.68
N PRO A 65 -11.95 -19.54 -5.09
CA PRO A 65 -12.85 -20.53 -5.67
C PRO A 65 -14.25 -19.95 -5.94
N VAL A 66 -15.01 -20.59 -6.83
CA VAL A 66 -16.37 -20.18 -7.20
C VAL A 66 -17.46 -21.16 -6.75
N ASP A 67 -17.07 -22.24 -6.05
CA ASP A 67 -17.90 -23.40 -5.73
C ASP A 67 -18.20 -23.53 -4.22
N VAL A 68 -18.56 -24.73 -3.76
CA VAL A 68 -19.16 -24.99 -2.43
C VAL A 68 -18.23 -24.62 -1.26
N ALA A 69 -16.91 -24.53 -1.47
CA ALA A 69 -15.92 -24.27 -0.42
C ALA A 69 -15.62 -22.76 -0.17
N VAL A 70 -16.39 -21.84 -0.76
CA VAL A 70 -16.13 -20.39 -0.67
C VAL A 70 -16.07 -19.88 0.77
N ALA A 71 -16.97 -20.33 1.66
CA ALA A 71 -16.99 -19.85 3.04
C ALA A 71 -15.75 -20.31 3.84
N GLU A 72 -15.31 -21.55 3.62
CA GLU A 72 -14.12 -22.12 4.27
C GLU A 72 -12.84 -21.47 3.73
N TYR A 73 -12.82 -21.20 2.42
CA TYR A 73 -11.75 -20.43 1.79
C TYR A 73 -11.67 -19.02 2.36
N ASP A 74 -12.80 -18.31 2.45
CA ASP A 74 -12.85 -16.95 2.99
C ASP A 74 -12.39 -16.93 4.46
N ALA A 75 -12.79 -17.92 5.26
CA ALA A 75 -12.32 -18.07 6.64
C ALA A 75 -10.80 -18.30 6.71
N ALA A 76 -10.25 -19.15 5.85
CA ALA A 76 -8.80 -19.37 5.76
C ALA A 76 -8.05 -18.09 5.34
N MET A 77 -8.57 -17.36 4.34
CA MET A 77 -7.99 -16.09 3.92
C MET A 77 -8.11 -15.00 5.00
N CYS A 78 -9.20 -14.98 5.77
CA CYS A 78 -9.34 -14.07 6.92
C CYS A 78 -8.26 -14.30 7.98
N ASN A 79 -7.88 -15.57 8.22
CA ASN A 79 -6.77 -15.90 9.10
C ASN A 79 -5.44 -15.42 8.53
N ILE A 80 -5.24 -15.54 7.21
CA ILE A 80 -4.03 -15.01 6.53
C ILE A 80 -3.97 -13.48 6.63
N PHE A 81 -5.08 -12.77 6.42
CA PHE A 81 -5.17 -11.32 6.67
C PHE A 81 -4.71 -10.99 8.09
N GLN A 82 -5.20 -11.70 9.09
CA GLN A 82 -4.85 -11.45 10.48
C GLN A 82 -3.36 -11.69 10.77
N VAL A 83 -2.79 -12.78 10.25
CA VAL A 83 -1.35 -13.09 10.41
C VAL A 83 -0.49 -11.98 9.78
N LEU A 84 -0.77 -11.61 8.53
CA LEU A 84 0.01 -10.62 7.81
C LEU A 84 -0.17 -9.20 8.37
N MET A 85 -1.39 -8.82 8.75
CA MET A 85 -1.64 -7.52 9.38
C MET A 85 -0.97 -7.40 10.75
N ASN A 86 -0.85 -8.49 11.50
CA ASN A 86 -0.15 -8.48 12.78
C ASN A 86 1.36 -8.28 12.60
N ILE A 87 2.02 -9.09 11.75
CA ILE A 87 3.46 -8.95 11.53
C ILE A 87 3.81 -7.61 10.87
N SER A 88 2.94 -7.11 9.97
CA SER A 88 3.06 -5.79 9.38
C SER A 88 2.98 -4.69 10.43
N GLN A 89 1.96 -4.71 11.30
CA GLN A 89 1.81 -3.71 12.35
C GLN A 89 3.02 -3.69 13.30
N GLN A 90 3.56 -4.85 13.66
CA GLN A 90 4.75 -4.95 14.50
C GLN A 90 5.93 -4.23 13.84
N PHE A 91 6.16 -4.47 12.55
CA PHE A 91 7.19 -3.77 11.80
C PHE A 91 6.94 -2.26 11.74
N LEU A 92 5.75 -1.83 11.29
CA LEU A 92 5.41 -0.41 11.08
C LEU A 92 5.49 0.41 12.37
N THR A 93 5.02 -0.15 13.48
CA THR A 93 5.10 0.49 14.80
C THR A 93 6.55 0.69 15.22
N ARG A 94 7.38 -0.35 15.06
CA ARG A 94 8.80 -0.29 15.43
C ARG A 94 9.59 0.62 14.51
N SER A 95 9.33 0.59 13.20
CA SER A 95 10.02 1.46 12.23
C SER A 95 9.64 2.93 12.42
N GLY A 96 8.42 3.23 12.86
CA GLY A 96 7.99 4.58 13.21
C GLY A 96 8.58 5.11 14.53
N MET A 97 8.66 4.25 15.56
CA MET A 97 9.16 4.66 16.88
C MET A 97 10.69 4.68 16.98
N GLN A 98 11.36 3.71 16.35
CA GLN A 98 12.81 3.50 16.43
C GLN A 98 13.40 3.16 15.05
N PRO A 99 13.41 4.10 14.08
CA PRO A 99 13.90 3.83 12.73
C PRO A 99 15.35 3.32 12.69
N SER A 100 16.19 3.78 13.63
CA SER A 100 17.61 3.42 13.73
C SER A 100 17.87 2.00 14.24
N SER A 101 16.85 1.31 14.79
CA SER A 101 16.99 -0.07 15.24
C SER A 101 16.70 -1.09 14.15
N ILE A 102 16.23 -0.66 12.97
CA ILE A 102 15.85 -1.54 11.86
C ILE A 102 17.04 -1.71 10.93
N ASP A 103 17.53 -2.94 10.81
CA ASP A 103 18.61 -3.28 9.89
C ASP A 103 18.09 -3.59 8.47
N GLU A 104 18.99 -3.77 7.50
CA GLU A 104 18.61 -4.06 6.12
C GLU A 104 17.92 -5.43 5.95
N SER A 105 18.24 -6.43 6.77
CA SER A 105 17.55 -7.72 6.73
C SER A 105 16.09 -7.58 7.16
N GLU A 106 15.82 -6.68 8.11
CA GLU A 106 14.46 -6.37 8.55
C GLU A 106 13.68 -5.58 7.49
N TYR A 107 14.34 -4.67 6.76
CA TYR A 107 13.72 -3.99 5.61
C TYR A 107 13.46 -4.94 4.43
N GLU A 108 14.35 -5.90 4.16
CA GLU A 108 14.12 -6.96 3.17
C GLU A 108 12.88 -7.78 3.54
N PHE A 109 12.81 -8.23 4.79
CA PHE A 109 11.63 -8.96 5.27
C PHE A 109 10.35 -8.12 5.22
N ALA A 110 10.40 -6.85 5.62
CA ALA A 110 9.26 -5.95 5.53
C ALA A 110 8.81 -5.72 4.08
N SER A 111 9.75 -5.71 3.13
CA SER A 111 9.44 -5.62 1.70
C SER A 111 8.70 -6.86 1.22
N CYS A 112 9.14 -8.05 1.65
CA CYS A 112 8.44 -9.32 1.39
C CYS A 112 7.02 -9.34 1.99
N VAL A 113 6.86 -8.87 3.23
CA VAL A 113 5.53 -8.74 3.88
C VAL A 113 4.64 -7.77 3.13
N CYS A 114 5.15 -6.57 2.79
CA CYS A 114 4.41 -5.57 2.04
C CYS A 114 3.97 -6.11 0.67
N GLU A 115 4.87 -6.77 -0.07
CA GLU A 115 4.54 -7.42 -1.35
C GLU A 115 3.42 -8.45 -1.20
N THR A 116 3.50 -9.26 -0.15
CA THR A 116 2.47 -10.27 0.17
C THR A 116 1.13 -9.62 0.49
N MET A 117 1.12 -8.53 1.27
CA MET A 117 -0.09 -7.77 1.58
C MET A 117 -0.70 -7.12 0.34
N VAL A 118 0.12 -6.60 -0.58
CA VAL A 118 -0.35 -6.07 -1.88
C VAL A 118 -1.04 -7.18 -2.68
N ALA A 119 -0.44 -8.37 -2.78
CA ALA A 119 -1.05 -9.50 -3.47
C ALA A 119 -2.38 -9.91 -2.83
N LEU A 120 -2.41 -9.97 -1.50
CA LEU A 120 -3.60 -10.31 -0.72
C LEU A 120 -4.74 -9.31 -0.93
N GLY A 121 -4.46 -8.02 -0.77
CA GLY A 121 -5.42 -6.94 -0.95
C GLY A 121 -5.87 -6.76 -2.40
N SER A 122 -5.08 -7.20 -3.38
CA SER A 122 -5.45 -7.11 -4.80
C SER A 122 -6.37 -8.25 -5.24
N SER A 123 -6.18 -9.46 -4.68
CA SER A 123 -6.86 -10.67 -5.16
C SER A 123 -7.97 -11.16 -4.22
N ASN A 124 -7.87 -10.80 -2.93
CA ASN A 124 -8.63 -11.46 -1.87
C ASN A 124 -9.31 -10.48 -0.89
N MET A 125 -9.39 -9.20 -1.23
CA MET A 125 -10.01 -8.17 -0.38
C MET A 125 -11.45 -8.50 0.02
N GLN A 126 -12.21 -9.16 -0.86
CA GLN A 126 -13.57 -9.60 -0.61
C GLN A 126 -13.73 -10.43 0.67
N CYS A 127 -12.68 -11.15 1.09
CA CYS A 127 -12.74 -12.00 2.26
C CYS A 127 -12.90 -11.19 3.55
N ILE A 128 -12.47 -9.92 3.57
CA ILE A 128 -12.58 -9.06 4.76
C ILE A 128 -13.59 -7.93 4.61
N LEU A 129 -14.18 -7.71 3.42
CA LEU A 129 -15.08 -6.57 3.14
C LEU A 129 -16.32 -6.52 4.06
N ALA A 130 -16.79 -7.65 4.56
CA ALA A 130 -17.91 -7.72 5.50
C ALA A 130 -17.54 -7.14 6.89
N ASP A 131 -16.27 -7.20 7.26
CA ASP A 131 -15.71 -6.60 8.47
C ASP A 131 -15.12 -5.23 8.13
N GLY A 132 -15.96 -4.20 8.26
CA GLY A 132 -15.57 -2.83 7.91
C GLY A 132 -14.41 -2.29 8.76
N ALA A 133 -14.30 -2.71 10.02
CA ALA A 133 -13.21 -2.30 10.90
C ALA A 133 -11.87 -2.91 10.44
N ARG A 134 -11.86 -4.21 10.15
CA ARG A 134 -10.67 -4.90 9.62
C ARG A 134 -10.28 -4.38 8.24
N THR A 135 -11.25 -4.13 7.37
CA THR A 135 -11.02 -3.53 6.05
C THR A 135 -10.35 -2.17 6.17
N PHE A 136 -10.87 -1.30 7.04
CA PHE A 136 -10.28 0.01 7.28
C PHE A 136 -8.87 -0.10 7.88
N GLN A 137 -8.66 -1.00 8.84
CA GLN A 137 -7.33 -1.22 9.44
C GLN A 137 -6.31 -1.71 8.40
N PHE A 138 -6.69 -2.61 7.50
CA PHE A 138 -5.82 -3.04 6.41
C PHE A 138 -5.44 -1.86 5.50
N LEU A 139 -6.41 -1.02 5.14
CA LEU A 139 -6.15 0.19 4.33
C LEU A 139 -5.24 1.20 5.05
N GLN A 140 -5.37 1.36 6.37
CA GLN A 140 -4.48 2.19 7.18
C GLN A 140 -3.04 1.65 7.14
N GLN A 141 -2.82 0.34 7.32
CA GLN A 141 -1.47 -0.23 7.21
C GLN A 141 -0.87 -0.07 5.81
N MET A 142 -1.67 -0.22 4.75
CA MET A 142 -1.22 0.07 3.38
C MET A 142 -0.91 1.55 3.15
N LEU A 143 -1.54 2.45 3.91
CA LEU A 143 -1.22 3.89 3.91
C LEU A 143 0.08 4.16 4.66
N GLU A 144 0.32 3.49 5.78
CA GLU A 144 1.57 3.57 6.54
C GLU A 144 2.77 3.11 5.69
N TYR A 145 2.65 1.99 4.96
CA TYR A 145 3.68 1.59 3.99
C TYR A 145 3.88 2.63 2.88
N TYR A 146 2.80 3.28 2.43
CA TYR A 146 2.88 4.33 1.41
C TYR A 146 3.57 5.58 1.93
N GLN A 147 3.38 5.92 3.20
CA GLN A 147 4.06 7.02 3.87
C GLN A 147 5.48 6.69 4.29
N HIS A 148 5.84 5.40 4.33
CA HIS A 148 7.11 4.93 4.87
C HIS A 148 8.29 5.57 4.15
N TYR A 149 9.36 5.90 4.88
CA TYR A 149 10.49 6.64 4.32
C TYR A 149 11.24 5.82 3.25
N LYS A 150 11.50 4.52 3.51
CA LYS A 150 12.14 3.60 2.55
C LYS A 150 11.38 3.52 1.23
N ILE A 151 12.10 3.72 0.13
CA ILE A 151 11.49 3.81 -1.21
C ILE A 151 10.89 2.48 -1.68
N THR A 152 11.50 1.34 -1.35
CA THR A 152 11.02 0.00 -1.74
C THR A 152 9.64 -0.29 -1.17
N LEU A 153 9.42 0.02 0.12
CA LEU A 153 8.14 -0.14 0.80
C LEU A 153 7.06 0.80 0.25
N HIS A 154 7.43 2.05 -0.02
CA HIS A 154 6.54 3.00 -0.68
C HIS A 154 6.15 2.53 -2.09
N PHE A 155 7.12 2.10 -2.89
CA PHE A 155 6.87 1.65 -4.25
C PHE A 155 5.96 0.44 -4.28
N GLN A 156 6.16 -0.51 -3.36
CA GLN A 156 5.33 -1.69 -3.27
C GLN A 156 3.87 -1.33 -2.94
N SER A 157 3.65 -0.49 -1.94
CA SER A 157 2.30 -0.03 -1.58
C SER A 157 1.64 0.87 -2.63
N LEU A 158 2.42 1.64 -3.42
CA LEU A 158 1.92 2.38 -4.59
C LEU A 158 1.20 1.45 -5.58
N LEU A 159 1.71 0.25 -5.80
CA LEU A 159 1.07 -0.73 -6.69
C LEU A 159 -0.32 -1.13 -6.19
N PHE A 160 -0.48 -1.31 -4.89
CA PHE A 160 -1.79 -1.59 -4.28
C PHE A 160 -2.78 -0.43 -4.48
N TRP A 161 -2.37 0.79 -4.18
CA TRP A 161 -3.25 1.96 -4.32
C TRP A 161 -3.69 2.18 -5.77
N LEU A 162 -2.83 1.89 -6.74
CA LEU A 162 -3.19 1.90 -8.15
C LEU A 162 -4.26 0.86 -8.49
N VAL A 163 -4.19 -0.35 -7.93
CA VAL A 163 -5.21 -1.39 -8.16
C VAL A 163 -6.53 -0.98 -7.52
N VAL A 164 -6.52 -0.63 -6.23
CA VAL A 164 -7.73 -0.35 -5.46
C VAL A 164 -8.47 0.90 -5.94
N LEU A 165 -7.74 1.96 -6.30
CA LEU A 165 -8.37 3.21 -6.71
C LEU A 165 -8.75 3.24 -8.19
N ARG A 166 -8.12 2.41 -9.05
CA ARG A 166 -8.54 2.31 -10.47
C ARG A 166 -9.80 1.49 -10.67
N GLU A 167 -10.23 0.70 -9.68
CA GLU A 167 -11.43 -0.11 -9.84
C GLU A 167 -12.63 0.80 -10.13
N PRO A 168 -13.31 0.63 -11.29
CA PRO A 168 -14.31 1.58 -11.72
C PRO A 168 -15.46 1.57 -10.71
N SER A 169 -15.65 2.69 -10.01
CA SER A 169 -16.94 2.97 -9.41
C SER A 169 -17.94 2.94 -10.56
N LYS A 170 -18.76 1.89 -10.63
CA LYS A 170 -19.89 1.83 -11.56
C LYS A 170 -20.92 2.87 -11.12
N SER A 171 -20.63 4.13 -11.38
CA SER A 171 -21.57 5.23 -11.35
C SER A 171 -21.32 6.08 -12.59
N LYS A 172 -21.54 5.48 -13.77
CA LYS A 172 -21.98 6.28 -14.91
C LYS A 172 -23.37 6.80 -14.54
N SER A 173 -23.41 8.03 -14.06
CA SER A 173 -24.61 8.85 -14.13
C SER A 173 -24.96 8.97 -15.62
N ILE A 174 -25.90 8.16 -16.07
CA ILE A 174 -26.59 8.43 -17.33
C ILE A 174 -27.50 9.60 -17.01
N ALA A 175 -27.01 10.82 -17.29
CA ALA A 175 -27.89 11.95 -17.50
C ALA A 175 -28.87 11.54 -18.63
N ARG A 176 -30.08 11.13 -18.24
CA ARG A 176 -31.18 10.99 -19.19
C ARG A 176 -31.60 12.40 -19.55
N VAL A 177 -31.01 12.92 -20.62
CA VAL A 177 -31.56 14.03 -21.37
C VAL A 177 -32.95 13.61 -21.88
N SER A 178 -33.89 14.50 -21.66
CA SER A 178 -35.30 14.51 -22.06
C SER A 178 -35.55 14.06 -23.51
N GLY A 179 -36.65 13.34 -23.74
CA GLY A 179 -37.18 13.00 -25.07
C GLY A 179 -38.38 12.04 -25.00
N ASP A 180 -39.55 12.52 -25.39
CA ASP A 180 -40.90 11.99 -25.14
C ASP A 180 -41.36 10.70 -25.89
N ASN A 181 -42.44 10.12 -25.32
CA ASN A 181 -43.61 9.44 -25.94
C ASN A 181 -43.76 7.90 -26.00
N SER A 182 -44.79 7.44 -25.24
CA SER A 182 -45.79 6.35 -25.50
C SER A 182 -45.31 4.87 -25.52
N ALA A 183 -46.03 3.82 -25.09
CA ALA A 183 -47.33 3.60 -24.47
C ALA A 183 -47.36 2.17 -23.83
N ALA A 184 -48.42 1.91 -23.07
CA ALA A 184 -48.75 0.78 -22.18
C ALA A 184 -48.34 -0.67 -22.52
N GLY A 185 -48.11 -1.47 -21.46
CA GLY A 185 -48.12 -2.94 -21.47
C GLY A 185 -47.78 -3.55 -20.10
N ASN A 186 -48.80 -3.91 -19.32
CA ASN A 186 -48.67 -4.58 -18.01
C ASN A 186 -48.06 -6.00 -18.13
N SER A 187 -47.16 -6.37 -17.22
CA SER A 187 -47.14 -7.72 -16.64
C SER A 187 -46.37 -7.80 -15.33
N ALA A 188 -47.11 -8.29 -14.32
CA ALA A 188 -46.75 -8.92 -13.05
C ALA A 188 -45.34 -8.74 -12.46
N SER A 189 -45.37 -8.09 -11.29
CA SER A 189 -44.39 -8.12 -10.21
C SER A 189 -43.91 -9.52 -9.85
N THR A 190 -42.58 -9.72 -9.85
CA THR A 190 -41.95 -10.72 -8.99
C THR A 190 -40.75 -10.07 -8.30
N GLY A 191 -40.88 -9.93 -6.97
CA GLY A 191 -39.80 -10.04 -6.00
C GLY A 191 -38.57 -9.19 -6.21
N ASP A 192 -38.60 -8.01 -5.61
CA ASP A 192 -37.45 -7.20 -5.20
C ASP A 192 -36.44 -8.07 -4.42
N LEU A 193 -35.42 -8.58 -5.13
CA LEU A 193 -34.18 -9.08 -4.53
C LEU A 193 -33.16 -7.96 -4.66
N SER A 194 -33.16 -7.10 -3.65
CA SER A 194 -32.09 -6.19 -3.25
C SER A 194 -30.85 -6.26 -4.15
N THR A 195 -30.73 -5.30 -5.06
CA THR A 195 -29.44 -4.94 -5.64
C THR A 195 -28.56 -4.39 -4.51
N GLU A 196 -27.97 -5.30 -3.74
CA GLU A 196 -26.78 -5.04 -2.92
C GLU A 196 -25.74 -4.47 -3.89
N LYS A 197 -25.62 -3.14 -3.93
CA LYS A 197 -24.54 -2.46 -4.62
C LYS A 197 -23.26 -3.04 -4.02
N LYS A 198 -22.57 -3.90 -4.77
CA LYS A 198 -21.29 -4.51 -4.39
C LYS A 198 -20.39 -3.39 -3.85
N LYS A 199 -20.26 -3.31 -2.52
CA LYS A 199 -19.57 -2.22 -1.84
C LYS A 199 -18.09 -2.41 -2.11
N GLY A 200 -17.58 -1.69 -3.11
CA GLY A 200 -16.17 -1.77 -3.48
C GLY A 200 -15.26 -1.30 -2.34
N VAL A 201 -13.99 -1.71 -2.41
CA VAL A 201 -12.94 -1.32 -1.44
C VAL A 201 -12.86 0.20 -1.28
N SER A 202 -13.08 0.94 -2.37
CA SER A 202 -13.05 2.40 -2.43
C SER A 202 -14.03 3.09 -1.49
N VAL A 203 -15.09 2.41 -1.03
CA VAL A 203 -16.05 2.98 -0.07
C VAL A 203 -15.43 3.15 1.33
N PHE A 204 -14.36 2.42 1.63
CA PHE A 204 -13.63 2.53 2.89
C PHE A 204 -12.47 3.53 2.83
N VAL A 205 -12.20 4.13 1.66
CA VAL A 205 -11.16 5.15 1.48
C VAL A 205 -11.74 6.51 1.82
N THR A 206 -11.31 7.07 2.95
CA THR A 206 -11.78 8.36 3.44
C THR A 206 -11.07 9.53 2.75
N ASP A 207 -11.63 10.72 2.90
CA ASP A 207 -11.06 11.95 2.33
C ASP A 207 -9.68 12.26 2.94
N GLU A 208 -9.41 11.86 4.19
CA GLU A 208 -8.10 11.93 4.83
C GLU A 208 -7.10 11.00 4.15
N ILE A 209 -7.50 9.76 3.81
CA ILE A 209 -6.63 8.82 3.09
C ILE A 209 -6.28 9.39 1.71
N TYR A 210 -7.26 9.90 0.96
CA TYR A 210 -7.02 10.55 -0.33
C TYR A 210 -6.07 11.74 -0.21
N SER A 211 -6.27 12.59 0.79
CA SER A 211 -5.43 13.76 1.06
C SER A 211 -3.99 13.35 1.36
N THR A 212 -3.80 12.37 2.23
CA THR A 212 -2.47 11.85 2.58
C THR A 212 -1.75 11.23 1.38
N ILE A 213 -2.46 10.43 0.56
CA ILE A 213 -1.87 9.82 -0.63
C ILE A 213 -1.39 10.90 -1.61
N LEU A 214 -2.21 11.91 -1.87
CA LEU A 214 -1.83 13.04 -2.73
C LEU A 214 -0.63 13.80 -2.16
N ASP A 215 -0.66 14.12 -0.88
CA ASP A 215 0.41 14.85 -0.19
C ASP A 215 1.76 14.13 -0.35
N VAL A 216 1.80 12.83 -0.06
CA VAL A 216 2.99 11.98 -0.21
C VAL A 216 3.40 11.82 -1.67
N SER A 217 2.45 11.63 -2.59
CA SER A 217 2.73 11.54 -4.04
C SER A 217 3.47 12.77 -4.54
N PHE A 218 3.00 13.97 -4.17
CA PHE A 218 3.63 15.23 -4.57
C PHE A 218 5.01 15.42 -3.96
N LYS A 219 5.20 15.07 -2.67
CA LYS A 219 6.54 15.05 -2.02
C LYS A 219 7.52 14.17 -2.81
N ARG A 220 7.07 12.97 -3.19
CA ARG A 220 7.89 11.95 -3.88
C ARG A 220 8.12 12.21 -5.37
N MET A 221 7.36 13.11 -5.99
CA MET A 221 7.60 13.57 -7.36
C MET A 221 8.82 14.50 -7.50
N LEU A 222 9.32 15.07 -6.41
CA LEU A 222 10.46 15.99 -6.42
C LEU A 222 11.76 15.21 -6.66
N LYS A 223 12.61 15.71 -7.56
CA LYS A 223 13.96 15.14 -7.77
C LYS A 223 14.89 15.66 -6.67
N ASN A 224 15.65 14.77 -6.05
CA ASN A 224 16.72 15.17 -5.13
C ASN A 224 17.85 15.83 -5.94
N ASN A 225 18.09 17.13 -5.75
CA ASN A 225 19.11 17.90 -6.45
C ASN A 225 20.45 17.95 -5.69
N GLY A 226 20.67 17.07 -4.71
CA GLY A 226 21.97 16.91 -4.03
C GLY A 226 22.31 17.99 -3.01
N SER A 227 21.38 18.87 -2.65
CA SER A 227 21.57 19.87 -1.59
C SER A 227 20.73 19.53 -0.36
N ALA A 228 21.43 19.29 0.75
CA ALA A 228 20.96 19.11 2.11
C ALA A 228 19.91 17.99 2.31
N THR A 229 20.30 17.01 3.12
CA THR A 229 19.44 16.04 3.78
C THR A 229 18.17 16.67 4.32
N SER A 230 17.08 16.63 3.55
CA SER A 230 15.75 16.60 4.14
C SER A 230 15.56 15.17 4.62
N GLY A 231 16.04 14.89 5.84
CA GLY A 231 16.08 13.56 6.45
C GLY A 231 14.70 12.94 6.75
N LEU A 232 13.66 13.30 5.99
CA LEU A 232 12.29 12.85 6.19
C LEU A 232 11.87 11.75 5.22
N LEU A 233 12.53 11.58 4.07
CA LEU A 233 12.09 10.62 3.05
C LEU A 233 13.28 10.13 2.21
N GLU A 234 13.37 8.82 1.99
CA GLU A 234 14.27 8.29 0.96
C GLU A 234 13.64 8.63 -0.40
N ILE A 235 14.25 9.60 -1.09
CA ILE A 235 13.89 9.99 -2.44
C ILE A 235 14.70 9.10 -3.38
N TRP A 236 14.06 8.56 -4.42
CA TRP A 236 14.69 7.72 -5.43
C TRP A 236 15.98 8.39 -5.95
N SER A 237 17.09 7.66 -5.92
CA SER A 237 18.38 8.08 -6.44
C SER A 237 18.71 7.33 -7.74
N GLU A 238 19.58 7.91 -8.57
CA GLU A 238 20.07 7.23 -9.78
C GLU A 238 20.94 5.99 -9.44
N GLU A 239 21.33 5.81 -8.17
CA GLU A 239 22.04 4.63 -7.65
C GLU A 239 21.13 3.42 -7.38
N LEU A 240 19.81 3.62 -7.23
CA LEU A 240 18.81 2.58 -6.91
C LEU A 240 18.29 1.82 -8.15
N GLU A 241 19.14 1.68 -9.18
CA GLU A 241 18.84 1.13 -10.52
C GLU A 241 18.26 2.17 -11.51
N GLY A 242 18.98 2.38 -12.62
CA GLY A 242 18.48 2.79 -13.94
C GLY A 242 17.65 4.08 -14.07
N LYS A 243 18.00 4.94 -15.05
CA LYS A 243 17.13 6.07 -15.47
C LYS A 243 15.74 5.60 -15.95
N SER A 244 15.60 4.37 -16.44
CA SER A 244 14.33 3.75 -16.85
C SER A 244 13.35 3.54 -15.69
N ASP A 245 13.87 3.17 -14.52
CA ASP A 245 13.05 2.71 -13.40
C ASP A 245 12.46 3.89 -12.63
N PHE A 246 13.20 5.00 -12.53
CA PHE A 246 12.66 6.25 -11.99
C PHE A 246 11.54 6.84 -12.86
N CYS A 247 11.67 6.80 -14.20
CA CYS A 247 10.62 7.27 -15.12
C CYS A 247 9.34 6.43 -14.98
N ASN A 248 9.47 5.12 -14.83
CA ASN A 248 8.36 4.21 -14.56
C ASN A 248 7.69 4.54 -13.22
N TYR A 249 8.47 4.71 -12.16
CA TYR A 249 7.98 5.11 -10.85
C TYR A 249 7.20 6.43 -10.85
N ARG A 250 7.78 7.49 -11.45
CA ARG A 250 7.12 8.79 -11.56
C ARG A 250 5.83 8.70 -12.38
N THR A 251 5.80 7.86 -13.42
CA THR A 251 4.58 7.62 -14.21
C THR A 251 3.49 6.99 -13.35
N LYS A 252 3.83 6.00 -12.52
CA LYS A 252 2.88 5.38 -11.58
C LYS A 252 2.34 6.37 -10.54
N LEU A 253 3.20 7.23 -9.98
CA LEU A 253 2.75 8.33 -9.09
C LEU A 253 1.79 9.28 -9.80
N LEU A 254 2.13 9.71 -11.01
CA LEU A 254 1.29 10.59 -11.80
C LEU A 254 -0.08 9.95 -12.12
N ASP A 255 -0.09 8.67 -12.45
CA ASP A 255 -1.32 7.93 -12.68
C ASP A 255 -2.20 7.88 -11.42
N LEU A 256 -1.60 7.65 -10.25
CA LEU A 256 -2.33 7.65 -8.98
C LEU A 256 -2.95 9.03 -8.70
N ILE A 257 -2.18 10.10 -8.88
CA ILE A 257 -2.65 11.49 -8.73
C ILE A 257 -3.84 11.75 -9.68
N LYS A 258 -3.73 11.36 -10.96
CA LYS A 258 -4.80 11.53 -11.94
C LYS A 258 -6.08 10.79 -11.54
N VAL A 259 -5.93 9.55 -11.06
CA VAL A 259 -7.08 8.74 -10.59
C VAL A 259 -7.77 9.46 -9.43
N ILE A 260 -7.03 9.91 -8.42
CA ILE A 260 -7.61 10.62 -7.27
C ILE A 260 -8.24 11.95 -7.70
N ALA A 261 -7.56 12.74 -8.54
CA ALA A 261 -8.09 14.01 -9.04
C ALA A 261 -9.42 13.83 -9.81
N SER A 262 -9.58 12.71 -10.51
CA SER A 262 -10.84 12.38 -11.20
C SER A 262 -11.99 11.98 -10.26
N GLN A 263 -11.67 11.46 -9.06
CA GLN A 263 -12.65 10.97 -8.08
C GLN A 263 -12.96 11.96 -6.95
N ARG A 264 -12.01 12.84 -6.63
CA ARG A 264 -12.02 13.79 -5.50
C ARG A 264 -11.36 15.11 -5.90
N SER A 265 -11.93 15.76 -6.92
CA SER A 265 -11.37 16.98 -7.52
C SER A 265 -11.14 18.13 -6.52
N VAL A 266 -12.06 18.33 -5.57
CA VAL A 266 -11.95 19.38 -4.54
C VAL A 266 -10.73 19.14 -3.63
N ILE A 267 -10.55 17.90 -3.17
CA ILE A 267 -9.40 17.52 -2.33
C ILE A 267 -8.10 17.71 -3.11
N ALA A 268 -8.07 17.22 -4.36
CA ALA A 268 -6.90 17.37 -5.22
C ALA A 268 -6.53 18.84 -5.45
N ALA A 269 -7.51 19.70 -5.72
CA ALA A 269 -7.28 21.14 -5.87
C ALA A 269 -6.73 21.78 -4.58
N ALA A 270 -7.30 21.44 -3.42
CA ALA A 270 -6.84 21.97 -2.13
C ALA A 270 -5.36 21.61 -1.85
N ILE A 271 -4.97 20.35 -2.07
CA ILE A 271 -3.59 19.89 -1.89
C ILE A 271 -2.64 20.57 -2.88
N VAL A 272 -3.04 20.72 -4.15
CA VAL A 272 -2.23 21.42 -5.16
C VAL A 272 -2.01 22.88 -4.76
N VAL A 273 -3.06 23.59 -4.32
CA VAL A 273 -2.95 24.99 -3.84
C VAL A 273 -2.02 25.08 -2.63
N GLN A 274 -2.16 24.17 -1.67
CA GLN A 274 -1.26 24.12 -0.51
C GLN A 274 0.20 23.94 -0.94
N ARG A 275 0.47 23.04 -1.88
CA ARG A 275 1.83 22.81 -2.41
C ARG A 275 2.39 24.03 -3.13
N ILE A 276 1.58 24.68 -3.95
CA ILE A 276 1.95 25.93 -4.64
C ILE A 276 2.33 27.00 -3.62
N ASN A 277 1.52 27.17 -2.57
CA ASN A 277 1.77 28.15 -1.52
C ASN A 277 3.07 27.88 -0.74
N VAL A 278 3.41 26.62 -0.47
CA VAL A 278 4.69 26.26 0.16
C VAL A 278 5.86 26.67 -0.73
N VAL A 279 5.83 26.33 -2.02
CA VAL A 279 6.90 26.67 -2.97
C VAL A 279 7.08 28.19 -3.11
N PHE A 280 5.99 28.95 -3.20
CA PHE A 280 6.07 30.42 -3.27
C PHE A 280 6.45 31.07 -1.93
N GLY A 281 6.01 30.50 -0.80
CA GLY A 281 6.39 30.94 0.54
C GLY A 281 7.89 30.81 0.79
N ASP A 282 8.47 29.66 0.42
CA ASP A 282 9.91 29.39 0.54
C ASP A 282 10.73 30.30 -0.38
N ALA A 283 10.26 30.56 -1.62
CA ALA A 283 10.91 31.49 -2.55
C ALA A 283 10.97 32.94 -2.01
N ASN A 284 9.94 33.37 -1.28
CA ASN A 284 9.89 34.69 -0.66
C ASN A 284 10.75 34.82 0.61
N GLN A 285 11.10 33.71 1.27
CA GLN A 285 12.06 33.70 2.38
C GLN A 285 13.51 33.62 1.89
N ALA A 286 13.79 32.84 0.83
CA ALA A 286 15.11 32.74 0.22
C ALA A 286 15.61 34.08 -0.37
N THR A 287 14.69 34.98 -0.74
CA THR A 287 14.99 36.33 -1.23
C THR A 287 15.23 37.35 -0.11
N LYS A 288 15.06 36.97 1.17
CA LYS A 288 15.14 37.87 2.33
C LYS A 288 16.24 37.47 3.35
N SER A 289 17.52 37.42 2.98
CA SER A 289 18.66 37.66 3.91
C SER A 289 20.05 37.68 3.24
N PRO A 290 21.03 38.47 3.72
CA PRO A 290 20.96 39.84 4.19
C PRO A 290 21.76 40.80 3.28
N GLN A 291 21.31 42.06 3.21
CA GLN A 291 22.12 43.16 2.69
C GLN A 291 23.41 43.27 3.52
N VAL A 292 24.55 43.03 2.88
CA VAL A 292 25.86 43.38 3.43
C VAL A 292 25.91 44.90 3.52
N GLY A 293 25.78 45.43 4.73
CA GLY A 293 25.99 46.84 5.02
C GLY A 293 27.44 47.22 4.71
N LEU A 294 27.66 47.93 3.62
CA LEU A 294 28.87 48.72 3.41
C LEU A 294 28.90 49.85 4.45
N ALA A 295 29.44 49.55 5.63
CA ALA A 295 29.88 50.57 6.56
C ALA A 295 31.26 51.05 6.09
N ALA A 296 31.26 52.23 5.45
CA ALA A 296 32.45 52.95 5.06
C ALA A 296 33.32 53.25 6.30
N TYR A 297 34.54 52.70 6.33
CA TYR A 297 35.60 53.20 7.20
C TYR A 297 36.20 54.46 6.55
N VAL A 298 35.80 55.62 7.04
CA VAL A 298 36.53 56.88 6.86
C VAL A 298 36.52 57.60 8.19
N TYR A 299 37.70 57.82 8.78
CA TYR A 299 38.12 59.05 9.48
C TYR A 299 39.62 58.92 9.85
N PRO A 300 40.35 60.02 10.10
CA PRO A 300 41.62 60.34 9.44
C PRO A 300 42.79 60.38 10.44
N MET A 301 44.00 60.60 9.91
CA MET A 301 45.13 61.07 10.73
C MET A 301 44.83 62.43 11.34
N LEU A 302 44.99 62.53 12.66
CA LEU A 302 45.85 63.49 13.37
C LEU A 302 45.98 63.08 14.84
#